data_AF-A0A9X5AU62-F1
#
_entry.id   AF-A0A9X5AU62-F1
#
_cell.length_a   1.000
_cell.length_b   1.000
_cell.length_c   1.000
_cell.angle_alpha   90.00
_cell.angle_beta   90.00
_cell.angle_gamma   90.00
#
_symmetry.space_group_name_H-M   'P 1'
#
loop_
_entity.id
_entity.type
_entity.pdbx_description
1 polymer ?
#
loop_
_entity_poly.entity_id
_entity_poly.type
_entity_poly.pdbx_seq_one_letter_code
_entity_poly.pdbx_strand_id
1 'polypeptide(L)'
;MSRPGLAEQLLAVTLAHAAERAQLRQAERAGTISGPERELKARQVAALRGARETLVRLLRQEALGTTAPAVGAARLFHDAMVAAHGAPDLSDPTGDQECEIP
;
A
#
# COMPACT_ATOMS: atom_id res chain seq x y z
N MET A 1 -17.42 -7.87 17.95
CA MET A 1 -16.42 -6.99 17.32
C MET A 1 -17.01 -6.49 16.02
N SER A 2 -17.06 -5.17 15.81
CA SER A 2 -17.85 -4.54 14.75
C SER A 2 -17.15 -4.60 13.39
N ARG A 3 -17.90 -4.98 12.35
CA ARG A 3 -17.54 -4.99 10.91
C ARG A 3 -16.72 -3.79 10.35
N PRO A 4 -16.89 -2.54 10.83
CA PRO A 4 -16.10 -1.40 10.36
C PRO A 4 -14.58 -1.51 10.61
N GLY A 5 -14.15 -2.31 11.59
CA GLY A 5 -12.74 -2.33 12.01
C GLY A 5 -11.76 -2.92 11.00
N LEU A 6 -12.12 -3.97 10.27
CA LEU A 6 -11.16 -4.66 9.38
C LEU A 6 -10.89 -3.89 8.08
N ALA A 7 -11.92 -3.22 7.53
CA ALA A 7 -11.75 -2.40 6.32
C ALA A 7 -10.93 -1.13 6.63
N GLU A 8 -11.21 -0.47 7.77
CA GLU A 8 -10.42 0.69 8.24
C GLU A 8 -8.96 0.29 8.54
N GLN A 9 -8.74 -0.86 9.18
CA GLN A 9 -7.39 -1.39 9.40
C GLN A 9 -6.68 -1.70 8.09
N LEU A 10 -7.36 -2.30 7.11
CA LEU A 10 -6.77 -2.57 5.80
C LEU A 10 -6.35 -1.26 5.12
N LEU A 11 -7.20 -0.23 5.15
CA LEU A 11 -6.87 1.07 4.59
C LEU A 11 -5.64 1.67 5.29
N ALA A 12 -5.61 1.69 6.62
CA ALA A 12 -4.51 2.24 7.40
C ALA A 12 -3.18 1.52 7.11
N VAL A 13 -3.17 0.18 7.10
CA VAL A 13 -1.98 -0.62 6.78
C VAL A 13 -1.51 -0.39 5.35
N THR A 14 -2.46 -0.19 4.42
CA THR A 14 -2.14 0.06 3.02
C THR A 14 -1.48 1.41 2.81
N LEU A 15 -1.99 2.46 3.46
CA LEU A 15 -1.38 3.80 3.47
C LEU A 15 0.02 3.76 4.11
N ALA A 16 0.16 3.09 5.26
CA ALA A 16 1.45 2.95 5.93
C ALA A 16 2.48 2.21 5.06
N HIS A 17 2.09 1.13 4.39
CA HIS A 17 2.94 0.40 3.46
C HIS A 17 3.43 1.28 2.30
N ALA A 18 2.53 2.07 1.71
CA ALA A 18 2.87 2.98 0.62
C ALA A 18 3.85 4.07 1.07
N ALA A 19 3.60 4.67 2.24
CA ALA A 19 4.45 5.71 2.81
C ALA A 19 5.87 5.18 3.12
N GLU A 20 6.00 4.05 3.81
CA GLU A 20 7.31 3.48 4.15
C GLU A 20 8.11 3.08 2.90
N ARG A 21 7.44 2.53 1.89
CA ARG A 21 8.07 2.19 0.61
C ARG A 21 8.56 3.43 -0.13
N ALA A 22 7.78 4.52 -0.12
CA ALA A 22 8.17 5.78 -0.74
C ALA A 22 9.39 6.40 -0.04
N GLN A 23 9.39 6.44 1.29
CA GLN A 23 10.50 6.94 2.09
C GLN A 23 11.79 6.14 1.85
N LEU A 24 11.70 4.80 1.83
CA LEU A 24 12.86 3.94 1.56
C LEU A 24 13.46 4.26 0.18
N ARG A 25 12.62 4.32 -0.87
CA ARG A 25 13.06 4.66 -2.22
C ARG A 25 13.68 6.06 -2.31
N GLN A 26 13.08 7.04 -1.65
CA GLN A 26 13.61 8.40 -1.61
C GLN A 26 15.00 8.44 -0.96
N ALA A 27 15.16 7.75 0.17
CA ALA A 27 16.44 7.70 0.89
C ALA A 27 17.52 6.92 0.13
N GLU A 28 17.14 5.85 -0.59
CA GLU A 28 18.03 5.13 -1.51
C GLU A 28 18.49 6.02 -2.67
N ARG A 29 17.57 6.75 -3.30
CA ARG A 29 17.89 7.68 -4.40
C ARG A 29 18.76 8.85 -3.95
N ALA A 30 18.50 9.39 -2.76
CA ALA A 30 19.28 10.48 -2.19
C ALA A 30 20.67 10.01 -1.68
N GLY A 31 20.91 8.69 -1.61
CA GLY A 31 22.13 8.14 -1.03
C GLY A 31 22.28 8.44 0.47
N THR A 32 21.18 8.75 1.16
CA THR A 32 21.18 9.22 2.56
C THR A 32 20.96 8.10 3.57
N ILE A 33 20.72 6.87 3.12
CA ILE A 33 20.42 5.73 3.98
C ILE A 33 21.63 4.81 4.13
N SER A 34 21.96 4.45 5.38
CA SER A 34 23.02 3.48 5.64
C SER A 34 22.55 2.04 5.35
N GLY A 35 23.50 1.11 5.16
CA GLY A 35 23.17 -0.31 4.93
C GLY A 35 22.26 -0.94 5.99
N PRO A 36 22.58 -0.81 7.29
CA PRO A 36 21.73 -1.34 8.37
C PRO A 36 20.33 -0.69 8.42
N GLU A 37 20.23 0.62 8.21
CA GLU A 37 18.93 1.32 8.17
C GLU A 37 18.09 0.89 6.98
N ARG A 38 18.71 0.69 5.81
CA ARG A 38 18.06 0.16 4.61
C ARG A 38 17.46 -1.21 4.89
N GLU A 39 18.22 -2.09 5.54
CA GLU A 39 17.74 -3.43 5.88
C GLU A 39 16.55 -3.38 6.87
N LEU A 40 16.63 -2.53 7.89
CA LEU A 40 15.53 -2.34 8.84
C LEU A 40 14.26 -1.82 8.14
N LYS A 41 14.37 -0.78 7.30
CA LYS A 41 13.23 -0.24 6.54
C LYS A 41 12.68 -1.27 5.56
N ALA A 42 13.53 -2.05 4.89
CA ALA A 42 13.07 -3.13 4.01
C ALA A 42 12.27 -4.20 4.76
N ARG A 43 12.71 -4.58 5.97
CA ARG A 43 11.95 -5.49 6.85
C ARG A 43 10.60 -4.90 7.28
N GLN A 44 10.54 -3.61 7.59
CA GLN A 44 9.28 -2.92 7.93
C GLN A 44 8.30 -2.92 6.76
N VAL A 45 8.76 -2.60 5.55
CA VAL A 45 7.95 -2.67 4.33
C VAL A 45 7.41 -4.09 4.09
N ALA A 46 8.26 -5.11 4.26
CA ALA A 46 7.84 -6.51 4.14
C ALA A 46 6.79 -6.91 5.19
N ALA A 47 6.95 -6.47 6.44
CA ALA A 47 5.99 -6.73 7.51
C ALA A 47 4.63 -6.08 7.22
N LEU A 48 4.60 -4.84 6.75
CA LEU A 48 3.37 -4.13 6.37
C LEU A 48 2.67 -4.80 5.18
N ARG A 49 3.43 -5.33 4.21
CA ARG A 49 2.88 -6.15 3.13
C ARG A 49 2.20 -7.41 3.66
N GLY A 50 2.85 -8.16 4.56
CA GLY A 50 2.27 -9.36 5.17
C GLY A 50 1.02 -9.08 6.00
N ALA A 51 1.01 -7.95 6.73
CA ALA A 51 -0.17 -7.48 7.46
C ALA A 51 -1.33 -7.17 6.50
N ARG A 52 -1.06 -6.48 5.38
CA ARG A 52 -2.05 -6.19 4.33
C ARG A 52 -2.66 -7.47 3.76
N GLU A 53 -1.83 -8.43 3.38
CA GLU A 53 -2.25 -9.73 2.84
C GLU A 53 -3.10 -10.53 3.86
N THR A 54 -2.76 -10.44 5.15
CA THR A 54 -3.54 -11.07 6.22
C THR A 54 -4.93 -10.45 6.37
N LEU A 55 -5.02 -9.12 6.39
CA LEU A 55 -6.30 -8.40 6.48
C LEU A 55 -7.20 -8.65 5.27
N VAL A 56 -6.61 -8.70 4.06
CA VAL A 56 -7.31 -9.10 2.84
C VAL A 56 -7.91 -10.50 2.96
N ARG A 57 -7.14 -11.46 3.47
CA ARG A 57 -7.62 -12.84 3.67
C ARG A 57 -8.75 -12.91 4.70
N LEU A 58 -8.64 -12.18 5.80
CA LEU A 58 -9.69 -12.12 6.83
C LEU A 58 -10.99 -11.52 6.27
N LEU A 59 -10.90 -10.42 5.53
CA LEU A 59 -12.05 -9.80 4.86
C LEU A 59 -12.72 -10.74 3.85
N ARG A 60 -11.93 -11.51 3.09
CA ARG A 60 -12.45 -12.55 2.19
C ARG A 60 -13.18 -13.66 2.94
N GLN A 61 -12.60 -14.14 4.04
CA GLN A 61 -13.25 -15.18 4.87
C GLN A 61 -14.57 -14.69 5.46
N GLU A 62 -14.63 -13.45 5.93
CA GLU A 62 -15.87 -12.85 6.45
C GLU A 62 -16.93 -12.68 5.34
N ALA A 63 -16.51 -12.27 4.14
CA ALA A 63 -17.40 -12.14 2.99
C ALA A 63 -17.97 -13.48 2.50
N LEU A 64 -17.20 -14.58 2.61
CA LEU A 64 -17.63 -15.92 2.22
C LEU A 64 -18.48 -16.62 3.29
N GLY A 65 -18.34 -16.24 4.56
CA GLY A 65 -19.08 -16.81 5.70
C GLY A 65 -20.49 -16.24 5.91
N THR A 66 -20.93 -15.26 5.10
CA THR A 66 -22.24 -14.61 5.25
C THR A 66 -23.13 -14.78 4.02
N THR A 67 -24.30 -15.39 4.22
CA THR A 67 -25.36 -15.62 3.22
C THR A 67 -26.10 -14.32 2.89
N ALA A 68 -25.44 -13.31 2.28
CA ALA A 68 -25.96 -12.19 1.45
C ALA A 68 -25.09 -10.92 1.53
N PRO A 69 -25.13 -10.04 0.50
CA PRO A 69 -24.59 -10.24 -0.83
C PRO A 69 -23.08 -9.89 -0.84
N ALA A 70 -22.24 -10.87 -1.18
CA ALA A 70 -20.79 -10.73 -1.30
C ALA A 70 -20.31 -9.59 -2.25
N VAL A 71 -21.21 -9.01 -3.04
CA VAL A 71 -20.95 -7.97 -4.03
C VAL A 71 -20.63 -6.61 -3.37
N GLY A 72 -21.25 -6.26 -2.25
CA GLY A 72 -21.00 -4.96 -1.58
C GLY A 72 -19.63 -4.89 -0.90
N ALA A 73 -19.26 -5.95 -0.18
CA ALA A 73 -17.96 -6.07 0.47
C ALA A 73 -16.82 -6.24 -0.55
N ALA A 74 -17.05 -6.99 -1.64
CA ALA A 74 -16.08 -7.11 -2.72
C ALA A 74 -15.84 -5.79 -3.46
N ARG A 75 -16.88 -4.95 -3.61
CA ARG A 75 -16.75 -3.64 -4.23
C ARG A 75 -16.03 -2.63 -3.34
N LEU A 76 -16.34 -2.58 -2.04
CA LEU A 76 -15.57 -1.79 -1.08
C LEU A 76 -14.11 -2.25 -1.00
N PHE A 77 -13.87 -3.55 -1.07
CA PHE A 77 -12.52 -4.12 -1.13
C PHE A 77 -11.80 -3.74 -2.44
N HIS A 78 -12.51 -3.81 -3.57
CA HIS A 78 -12.00 -3.38 -4.86
C HIS A 78 -11.66 -1.89 -4.85
N ASP A 79 -12.55 -1.03 -4.35
CA ASP A 79 -12.37 0.42 -4.27
C ASP A 79 -11.20 0.78 -3.35
N ALA A 80 -11.04 0.09 -2.22
CA ALA A 80 -9.88 0.24 -1.33
C ALA A 80 -8.57 -0.20 -2.00
N MET A 81 -8.59 -1.29 -2.76
CA MET A 81 -7.43 -1.78 -3.53
C MET A 81 -7.10 -0.85 -4.71
N VAL A 82 -8.10 -0.29 -5.38
CA VAL A 82 -7.94 0.69 -6.47
C VAL A 82 -7.41 2.01 -5.91
N ALA A 83 -7.93 2.52 -4.80
CA ALA A 83 -7.39 3.73 -4.16
C ALA A 83 -5.94 3.53 -3.70
N ALA A 84 -5.61 2.33 -3.22
CA ALA A 84 -4.26 1.95 -2.85
C ALA A 84 -3.28 1.79 -4.03
N HIS A 85 -3.78 1.47 -5.23
CA HIS A 85 -2.98 1.33 -6.46
C HIS A 85 -3.00 2.58 -7.33
N GLY A 86 -4.00 3.44 -7.18
CA GLY A 86 -4.14 4.74 -7.84
C GLY A 86 -3.51 5.88 -7.05
N ALA A 87 -2.97 5.63 -5.85
CA ALA A 87 -2.02 6.55 -5.23
C ALA A 87 -0.93 6.85 -6.28
N PRO A 88 -0.70 8.13 -6.61
CA PRO A 88 0.14 8.51 -7.74
C PRO A 88 1.46 7.75 -7.60
N ASP A 89 1.77 6.96 -8.62
CA ASP A 89 3.10 6.44 -8.76
C ASP A 89 3.97 7.67 -8.95
N LEU A 90 4.68 8.09 -7.91
CA LEU A 90 5.75 9.09 -8.01
C LEU A 90 6.95 8.56 -8.84
N SER A 91 6.68 7.58 -9.69
CA SER A 91 7.54 7.02 -10.72
C SER A 91 7.24 7.65 -12.08
N ASP A 92 6.80 8.92 -12.13
CA ASP A 92 6.94 9.72 -13.34
C ASP A 92 8.27 10.51 -13.26
N PRO A 93 9.38 10.00 -13.80
CA PRO A 93 10.61 10.77 -14.02
C PRO A 93 10.54 11.61 -15.31
N THR A 94 9.42 11.64 -16.03
CA THR A 94 9.33 12.35 -17.33
C THR A 94 8.93 13.81 -17.15
N GLY A 95 9.76 14.52 -16.38
CA GLY A 95 9.77 15.98 -16.29
C GLY A 95 11.11 16.58 -16.70
N ASP A 96 12.09 15.77 -17.12
CA ASP A 96 13.25 16.26 -17.86
C ASP A 96 12.82 16.52 -19.31
N GLN A 97 12.09 17.62 -19.51
CA GLN A 97 12.15 18.30 -20.81
C GLN A 97 13.56 18.88 -20.88
N GLU A 98 14.47 18.12 -21.48
CA GLU A 98 15.65 18.68 -22.12
C GLU A 98 15.16 19.74 -23.13
N CYS A 99 15.07 20.99 -22.68
CA CYS A 99 15.07 22.11 -23.58
C CYS A 99 16.48 22.20 -24.16
N GLU A 100 16.69 21.48 -25.26
CA GLU A 100 17.70 21.85 -26.26
C GLU A 100 17.47 23.33 -26.59
N ILE A 101 18.42 24.19 -26.16
CA ILE A 101 18.47 25.59 -26.56
C ILE A 101 19.38 25.64 -27.80
N PRO A 102 18.87 25.91 -29.01
CA PRO A 102 19.69 26.39 -30.12
C PRO A 102 20.11 27.85 -29.93
#